data_AF-A0A6G9YB26-F1
#
_entry.id   AF-A0A6G9YB26-F1
#
_cell.length_a   1.000
_cell.length_b   1.000
_cell.length_c   1.000
_cell.angle_alpha   90.00
_cell.angle_beta   90.00
_cell.angle_gamma   90.00
#
_symmetry.space_group_name_H-M   'P 1'
#
loop_
_entity.id
_entity.type
_entity.pdbx_description
1 polymer ?
#
loop_
_entity_poly.entity_id
_entity_poly.type
_entity_poly.pdbx_seq_one_letter_code
_entity_poly.pdbx_strand_id
1 'polypeptide(L)'
;MDFEISVVDDLPCHRCGDTLICAVRVPHSFLREDGVEVRGMRTVGLCPNCAGDNPAARAVVDHFRTGSRLPDIAVPLGEWLSEVLPAQVDDAQLAALRAGGSCPA
;
A
#
# COMPACT_ATOMS: atom_id res chain seq x y z
N MET A 1 -6.85 -11.35 -3.02
CA MET A 1 -6.47 -10.14 -2.27
C MET A 1 -7.16 -9.00 -2.98
N ASP A 2 -8.18 -8.44 -2.35
CA ASP A 2 -9.01 -7.41 -2.99
C ASP A 2 -8.40 -6.04 -2.68
N PHE A 3 -8.06 -5.30 -3.73
CA PHE A 3 -7.56 -3.93 -3.65
C PHE A 3 -8.59 -3.01 -4.29
N GLU A 4 -8.89 -1.90 -3.62
CA GLU A 4 -9.75 -0.87 -4.20
C GLU A 4 -8.87 0.28 -4.66
N ILE A 5 -8.96 0.62 -5.95
CA ILE A 5 -8.17 1.68 -6.57
C ILE A 5 -9.12 2.83 -6.91
N SER A 6 -8.77 4.02 -6.44
CA SER A 6 -9.54 5.23 -6.71
C SER A 6 -8.62 6.29 -7.30
N VAL A 7 -9.00 6.84 -8.46
CA VAL A 7 -8.42 8.09 -8.94
C VAL A 7 -8.98 9.20 -8.07
N VAL A 8 -8.12 10.05 -7.53
CA VAL A 8 -8.47 11.13 -6.60
C VAL A 8 -7.89 12.44 -7.12
N ASP A 9 -8.56 13.55 -6.83
CA ASP A 9 -8.13 14.90 -7.21
C ASP A 9 -8.23 15.90 -6.03
N ASP A 10 -8.74 15.45 -4.88
CA ASP A 10 -8.97 16.24 -3.67
C ASP A 10 -8.14 15.77 -2.47
N LEU A 11 -7.44 14.64 -2.58
CA LEU A 11 -6.70 14.05 -1.47
C LEU A 11 -5.25 14.56 -1.44
N PRO A 12 -4.82 15.27 -0.38
CA PRO A 12 -3.46 15.81 -0.29
C PRO A 12 -2.45 14.73 0.09
N CYS A 13 -1.25 14.83 -0.48
CA CYS A 13 -0.11 13.99 -0.15
C CYS A 13 0.41 14.35 1.25
N HIS A 14 0.47 13.36 2.14
CA HIS A 14 1.01 13.56 3.49
C HIS A 14 2.50 13.98 3.53
N ARG A 15 3.27 13.75 2.45
CA ARG A 15 4.71 14.07 2.38
C ARG A 15 4.98 15.50 1.92
N CYS A 16 4.33 15.96 0.85
CA CYS A 16 4.59 17.27 0.25
C CYS A 16 3.40 18.23 0.22
N GLY A 17 2.20 17.78 0.61
CA GLY A 17 0.96 18.58 0.58
C GLY A 17 0.31 18.72 -0.80
N ASP A 18 0.96 18.25 -1.86
CA ASP A 18 0.43 18.30 -3.24
C ASP A 18 -0.67 17.26 -3.46
N THR A 19 -1.47 17.40 -4.51
CA THR A 19 -2.61 16.52 -4.80
C THR A 19 -2.15 15.12 -5.24
N LEU A 20 -2.73 14.09 -4.64
CA LEU A 20 -2.57 12.71 -5.08
C LEU A 20 -3.32 12.49 -6.39
N ILE A 21 -2.80 11.64 -7.28
CA ILE A 21 -3.49 11.26 -8.52
C ILE A 21 -4.24 9.92 -8.39
N CYS A 22 -3.84 9.12 -7.39
CA CYS A 22 -4.41 7.81 -7.14
C CYS A 22 -4.26 7.46 -5.66
N ALA A 23 -5.27 6.80 -5.11
CA ALA A 23 -5.29 6.22 -3.78
C ALA A 23 -5.69 4.74 -3.89
N VAL A 24 -4.91 3.87 -3.28
CA VAL A 24 -5.19 2.42 -3.23
C VAL A 24 -5.49 2.03 -1.79
N ARG A 25 -6.65 1.43 -1.57
CA ARG A 25 -7.00 0.83 -0.29
C ARG A 25 -6.57 -0.63 -0.28
N VAL A 26 -5.74 -0.95 0.69
CA VAL A 26 -5.10 -2.26 0.83
C VAL A 26 -5.40 -2.82 2.22
N PRO A 27 -5.63 -4.14 2.35
CA PRO A 27 -5.66 -4.78 3.66
C PRO A 27 -4.33 -4.56 4.39
N HIS A 28 -4.42 -4.22 5.66
CA HIS A 28 -3.27 -4.05 6.53
C HIS A 28 -3.56 -4.65 7.89
N SER A 29 -2.63 -5.45 8.39
CA SER A 29 -2.62 -5.91 9.78
C SER A 29 -1.30 -5.54 10.45
N PHE A 30 -1.38 -5.32 11.75
CA PHE A 30 -0.20 -5.20 12.60
C PHE A 30 -0.48 -5.84 13.94
N LEU A 31 0.59 -6.31 14.59
CA LEU A 31 0.54 -6.79 15.95
C LEU A 31 0.72 -5.61 16.90
N ARG A 32 -0.19 -5.48 17.85
CA ARG A 32 -0.05 -4.57 18.97
C ARG A 32 0.88 -5.20 20.02
N GLU A 33 1.43 -4.37 20.91
CA GLU A 33 2.35 -4.80 21.98
C GLU A 33 1.77 -5.88 22.92
N ASP A 34 0.43 -5.94 23.04
CA ASP A 34 -0.29 -6.96 23.82
C ASP A 34 -0.48 -8.29 23.07
N GLY A 35 0.11 -8.43 21.87
CA GLY A 35 0.00 -9.62 21.02
C GLY A 35 -1.32 -9.73 20.26
N VAL A 36 -2.20 -8.73 20.35
CA VAL A 36 -3.46 -8.71 19.61
C VAL A 36 -3.21 -8.25 18.18
N GLU A 37 -3.73 -9.01 17.23
CA GLU A 37 -3.72 -8.64 15.82
C GLU A 37 -4.85 -7.64 15.56
N VAL A 38 -4.49 -6.47 15.04
CA VAL A 38 -5.46 -5.48 14.55
C VAL A 38 -5.47 -5.57 13.03
N ARG A 39 -6.64 -5.89 12.47
CA ARG A 39 -6.88 -5.93 11.02
C ARG A 39 -7.65 -4.69 10.60
N GLY A 40 -7.26 -4.09 9.49
CA GLY A 40 -7.92 -2.92 8.92
C GLY A 40 -7.56 -2.69 7.46
N MET A 41 -7.92 -1.51 6.97
CA MET A 41 -7.54 -1.04 5.64
C MET A 41 -6.59 0.13 5.78
N ARG A 42 -5.53 0.15 4.98
CA ARG A 42 -4.62 1.28 4.80
C ARG A 42 -4.89 1.92 3.44
N THR A 43 -4.78 3.24 3.36
CA THR A 43 -4.74 3.95 2.08
C THR A 43 -3.29 4.23 1.71
N VAL A 44 -2.90 3.87 0.49
CA VAL A 44 -1.61 4.18 -0.11
C VAL A 44 -1.85 5.19 -1.23
N GLY A 45 -1.32 6.40 -1.06
CA GLY A 45 -1.44 7.48 -2.04
C GLY A 45 -0.27 7.49 -3.03
N LEU A 46 -0.57 7.69 -4.31
CA LEU A 46 0.40 7.98 -5.36
C LEU A 46 0.44 9.48 -5.62
N CYS A 47 1.54 10.11 -5.21
CA CYS A 47 1.81 11.52 -5.47
C CYS A 47 2.76 11.64 -6.67
N PRO A 48 2.41 12.39 -7.73
CA PRO A 48 3.27 12.54 -8.91
C PRO A 48 4.60 13.24 -8.59
N ASN A 49 4.63 14.08 -7.56
CA ASN A 49 5.84 14.80 -7.13
C ASN A 49 6.76 13.90 -6.27
N CYS A 50 6.18 13.11 -5.36
CA CYS A 50 6.97 12.22 -4.49
C CYS A 50 7.32 10.87 -5.14
N ALA A 51 6.66 10.50 -6.24
CA ALA A 51 6.91 9.26 -6.98
C ALA A 51 8.21 9.29 -7.81
N GLY A 52 8.87 10.45 -7.93
CA GLY A 52 10.05 10.62 -8.78
C GLY A 52 11.22 9.69 -8.46
N ASP A 53 11.35 9.28 -7.20
CA ASP A 53 12.43 8.41 -6.71
C ASP A 53 12.14 6.91 -6.85
N ASN A 54 10.91 6.53 -7.19
CA ASN A 54 10.49 5.14 -7.35
C ASN A 54 10.14 4.86 -8.83
N PRO A 55 10.93 4.06 -9.57
CA PRO A 55 10.68 3.75 -10.97
C PRO A 55 9.31 3.11 -11.24
N ALA A 56 8.86 2.20 -10.37
CA ALA A 56 7.54 1.56 -10.48
C ALA A 56 6.40 2.56 -10.26
N ALA A 57 6.52 3.44 -9.25
CA ALA A 57 5.57 4.51 -9.00
C ALA A 57 5.47 5.47 -10.19
N ARG A 58 6.62 5.77 -10.82
CA ARG A 58 6.69 6.66 -11.98
C ARG A 58 5.97 6.08 -13.21
N ALA A 59 6.10 4.77 -13.45
CA ALA A 59 5.36 4.09 -14.52
C ALA A 59 3.85 4.21 -14.32
N VAL A 60 3.36 4.09 -13.09
CA VAL A 60 1.93 4.27 -12.76
C VAL A 60 1.50 5.73 -12.97
N VAL A 61 2.32 6.71 -12.56
CA VAL A 61 2.06 8.15 -12.79
C VAL A 61 1.95 8.47 -14.27
N ASP A 62 2.88 7.98 -15.07
CA ASP A 62 2.89 8.23 -16.51
C ASP A 62 1.66 7.61 -17.19
N HIS A 63 1.23 6.43 -16.75
CA HIS A 63 -0.01 5.79 -17.22
C HIS A 63 -1.26 6.63 -16.96
N PHE A 64 -1.39 7.20 -15.76
CA PHE A 64 -2.50 8.09 -15.43
C PHE A 64 -2.45 9.41 -16.21
N ARG A 65 -1.24 9.94 -16.48
CA ARG A 65 -1.07 11.15 -17.29
C ARG A 65 -1.43 10.96 -18.76
N THR A 66 -1.18 9.78 -19.33
CA THR A 66 -1.51 9.48 -20.73
C THR A 66 -2.98 9.12 -20.95
N GLY A 67 -3.78 8.99 -19.89
CA GLY A 67 -5.21 8.62 -19.98
C GLY A 67 -5.42 7.18 -20.46
N SER A 68 -4.42 6.31 -20.27
CA SER A 68 -4.45 4.92 -20.71
C SER A 68 -5.49 4.12 -19.91
N ARG A 69 -6.05 3.07 -20.53
CA ARG A 69 -7.15 2.30 -19.91
C ARG A 69 -6.65 1.50 -18.70
N LEU A 70 -7.56 1.21 -17.76
CA LEU A 70 -7.31 0.42 -16.54
C LEU A 70 -6.66 -0.96 -16.75
N PRO A 71 -6.96 -1.79 -17.76
CA PRO A 71 -6.30 -3.10 -17.89
C PRO A 71 -4.79 -2.99 -18.10
N ASP A 72 -4.32 -1.91 -18.71
CA ASP A 72 -2.91 -1.69 -19.02
C ASP A 72 -2.11 -1.21 -17.80
N ILE A 73 -2.77 -0.78 -16.71
CA ILE A 73 -2.11 -0.35 -15.47
C ILE A 73 -1.82 -1.50 -14.51
N ALA A 74 -2.44 -2.67 -14.72
CA ALA A 74 -2.45 -3.74 -13.72
C ALA A 74 -1.04 -4.23 -13.34
N VAL A 75 -0.15 -4.37 -14.33
CA VAL A 75 1.23 -4.81 -14.11
C VAL A 75 2.06 -3.74 -13.40
N PRO A 76 2.18 -2.50 -13.91
CA PRO A 76 2.92 -1.43 -13.21
C PRO A 76 2.40 -1.17 -11.80
N LEU A 77 1.08 -1.24 -11.61
CA LEU A 77 0.45 -1.04 -10.32
C LEU A 77 0.80 -2.18 -9.35
N GLY A 78 0.77 -3.43 -9.82
CA GLY A 78 1.16 -4.58 -9.02
C GLY A 78 2.63 -4.52 -8.57
N GLU A 79 3.53 -4.13 -9.47
CA GLU A 79 4.95 -3.92 -9.16
C GLU A 79 5.14 -2.82 -8.11
N TRP A 80 4.54 -1.64 -8.32
CA TRP A 80 4.61 -0.56 -7.34
C TRP A 80 4.05 -0.96 -5.97
N LEU A 81 2.87 -1.61 -5.94
CA LEU A 81 2.27 -2.07 -4.69
C LEU A 81 3.15 -3.09 -3.98
N SER A 82 3.85 -3.97 -4.70
CA SER A 82 4.78 -4.92 -4.09
C SER A 82 5.97 -4.26 -3.37
N GLU A 83 6.35 -3.05 -3.79
CA GLU A 83 7.45 -2.30 -3.18
C GLU A 83 7.01 -1.46 -1.97
N VAL A 84 5.81 -0.87 -2.01
CA VAL A 84 5.35 0.08 -0.97
C VAL A 84 4.50 -0.57 0.12
N LEU A 85 4.02 -1.78 -0.13
CA LEU A 85 3.35 -2.58 0.87
C LEU A 85 4.39 -3.37 1.67
N PRO A 86 4.37 -3.29 3.02
CA PRO A 86 5.14 -4.24 3.81
C PRO A 86 4.68 -5.65 3.45
N ALA A 87 5.62 -6.61 3.50
CA ALA A 87 5.26 -8.03 3.44
C ALA A 87 4.13 -8.27 4.45
N GLN A 88 2.97 -8.69 3.95
CA GLN A 88 1.84 -9.02 4.80
C GLN A 88 2.31 -10.08 5.79
N VAL A 89 1.98 -9.90 7.08
CA VAL A 89 2.16 -10.99 8.04
C VAL A 89 1.18 -12.07 7.62
N ASP A 90 1.69 -13.16 7.06
CA ASP A 90 0.84 -14.29 6.68
C ASP A 90 0.39 -15.06 7.93
N ASP A 91 -0.63 -15.92 7.77
CA ASP A 91 -1.18 -16.68 8.90
C ASP A 91 -0.14 -17.58 9.58
N ALA A 92 0.91 -18.01 8.87
CA ALA A 92 1.98 -18.83 9.41
C ALA A 92 2.97 -18.00 10.25
N GLN A 93 3.32 -16.80 9.80
CA GLN A 93 4.13 -15.83 10.55
C GLN A 93 3.38 -15.36 11.81
N LEU A 94 2.07 -15.16 11.70
CA LEU A 94 1.22 -14.84 12.83
C LEU A 94 1.16 -15.99 13.85
N ALA A 95 1.04 -17.23 13.38
CA ALA A 95 1.06 -18.42 14.24
C ALA A 95 2.42 -18.61 14.93
N ALA A 96 3.52 -18.39 14.20
CA ALA A 96 4.88 -18.49 14.74
C ALA A 96 5.17 -17.45 15.84
N LEU A 97 4.70 -16.20 15.67
CA LEU A 97 4.83 -15.15 16.68
C LEU A 97 4.00 -15.44 17.93
N ARG A 98 2.79 -15.99 17.78
CA ARG A 98 1.96 -16.46 18.90
C ARG A 98 2.61 -17.62 19.67
N ALA A 99 3.32 -18.50 18.98
CA ALA A 99 4.04 -19.61 19.60
C ALA A 99 5.33 -19.18 20.32
N GLY A 100 5.95 -18.07 19.90
CA GLY A 100 7.18 -17.53 20.49
C GLY A 100 6.99 -16.59 21.69
N GLY A 101 5.74 -16.19 21.98
CA GLY A 101 5.39 -15.31 23.09
C GLY A 101 5.26 -16.03 24.44
N SER A 102 6.34 -16.62 24.95
CA SER A 102 6.45 -16.99 26.36
C SER A 102 7.54 -16.16 27.04
N CYS A 103 7.19 -14.94 27.46
CA CYS A 103 7.92 -14.33 28.56
C CYS A 103 7.40 -14.94 29.88
N PRO A 104 8.26 -15.54 30.72
CA PRO A 104 7.86 -15.95 32.06
C PRO A 104 7.55 -14.72 32.93
N ALA A 105 6.66 -14.96 33.89
CA ALA A 105 5.94 -14.01 34.74
C ALA A 105 6.78 -12.98 35.50
#